data_AF-A0A1D2UHR4-F1
#
_entry.id   AF-A0A1D2UHR4-F1
#
_cell.length_a   1.000
_cell.length_b   1.000
_cell.length_c   1.000
_cell.angle_alpha   90.00
_cell.angle_beta   90.00
_cell.angle_gamma   90.00
#
_symmetry.space_group_name_H-M   'P 1'
#
loop_
_entity.id
_entity.type
_entity.pdbx_description
1 polymer ?
#
loop_
_entity_poly.entity_id
_entity_poly.type
_entity_poly.pdbx_seq_one_letter_code
_entity_poly.pdbx_strand_id
1 'polypeptide(L)'
;MPKFAPLSPEARALRRHHRARLKAIRQFYRTQGRDPASDAGKPAGKPLGKVLATPAPCSCALCGNPRRYFGEATLQERRSDEALRRDSES
;
A
#
# COMPACT_ATOMS: atom_id res chain seq x y z
N MET A 1 1.00 -23.26 13.29
CA MET A 1 2.48 -23.32 13.19
C MET A 1 2.97 -22.20 12.29
N PRO A 2 3.96 -21.37 12.68
CA PRO A 2 4.54 -20.41 11.75
C PRO A 2 5.16 -21.18 10.57
N LYS A 3 4.79 -20.81 9.34
CA LYS A 3 5.19 -21.49 8.10
C LYS A 3 6.70 -21.41 7.79
N PHE A 4 7.46 -20.62 8.55
CA PHE A 4 8.89 -20.37 8.30
C PHE A 4 9.68 -20.24 9.60
N ALA A 5 10.93 -20.72 9.58
CA ALA A 5 11.86 -20.58 10.69
C ALA A 5 12.16 -19.09 10.99
N PRO A 6 12.36 -18.71 12.26
CA PRO A 6 12.71 -17.35 12.62
C PRO A 6 14.06 -16.96 12.02
N LEU A 7 14.11 -15.76 11.45
CA LEU A 7 15.33 -15.21 10.85
C LEU A 7 16.40 -14.99 11.93
N SER A 8 17.67 -15.19 11.56
CA SER A 8 18.82 -14.95 12.44
C SER A 8 18.82 -13.52 13.02
N PRO A 9 19.44 -13.29 14.18
CA PRO A 9 19.54 -11.96 14.78
C PRO A 9 20.11 -10.91 13.81
N GLU A 10 21.13 -11.29 13.03
CA GLU A 10 21.77 -10.45 12.02
C GLU A 10 20.81 -10.10 10.88
N ALA A 11 20.12 -11.10 10.31
CA ALA A 11 19.13 -10.87 9.28
C ALA A 11 18.00 -9.96 9.78
N ARG A 12 17.60 -10.11 11.05
CA ARG A 12 16.61 -9.25 11.70
C ARG A 12 17.10 -7.81 11.85
N ALA A 13 18.36 -7.61 12.25
CA ALA A 13 19.00 -6.29 12.32
C ALA A 13 19.06 -5.63 10.93
N LEU A 14 19.51 -6.36 9.91
CA LEU A 14 19.56 -5.91 8.51
C LEU A 14 18.18 -5.48 7.99
N ARG A 15 17.13 -6.27 8.25
CA ARG A 15 15.75 -5.87 7.86
C ARG A 15 15.30 -4.59 8.56
N ARG A 16 15.62 -4.41 9.84
CA ARG A 16 15.28 -3.19 10.58
C ARG A 16 16.03 -1.98 10.01
N HIS A 17 17.32 -2.13 9.73
CA HIS A 17 18.14 -1.11 9.10
C HIS A 17 17.60 -0.69 7.72
N HIS A 18 17.30 -1.65 6.83
CA HIS A 18 16.71 -1.37 5.53
C HIS A 18 15.37 -0.66 5.63
N ARG A 19 14.51 -1.08 6.58
CA ARG A 19 13.24 -0.41 6.82
C ARG A 19 13.44 1.02 7.32
N ALA A 20 14.37 1.26 8.25
CA ALA A 20 14.67 2.60 8.74
C ALA A 20 15.16 3.52 7.60
N ARG A 21 16.10 3.04 6.77
CA ARG A 21 16.58 3.75 5.58
C ARG A 21 15.45 4.11 4.62
N LEU A 22 14.59 3.16 4.29
CA LEU A 22 13.46 3.39 3.38
C LEU A 22 12.42 4.35 3.97
N LYS A 23 12.16 4.31 5.30
CA LYS A 23 11.30 5.31 5.95
C LYS A 23 11.86 6.72 5.79
N ALA A 24 13.15 6.90 6.08
CA ALA A 24 13.83 8.20 5.99
C ALA A 24 13.79 8.78 4.56
N ILE A 25 13.99 7.93 3.54
CA ILE A 25 13.92 8.37 2.14
C ILE A 25 12.47 8.70 1.74
N ARG A 26 11.53 7.80 2.06
CA ARG A 26 10.16 7.88 1.54
C ARG A 26 9.25 8.84 2.31
N GLN A 27 9.68 9.38 3.46
CA GLN A 27 8.90 10.34 4.25
C GLN A 27 8.57 11.66 3.51
N PHE A 28 9.29 11.95 2.43
CA PHE A 28 9.09 13.13 1.58
C PHE A 28 8.25 12.84 0.33
N TYR A 29 7.85 11.59 0.09
CA TYR A 29 7.04 11.26 -1.08
C TYR A 29 5.71 11.99 -0.99
N ARG A 30 5.34 12.69 -2.06
CA ARG A 30 4.06 13.41 -2.14
C ARG A 30 2.88 12.45 -2.37
N THR A 31 3.15 11.23 -2.80
CA THR A 31 2.18 10.15 -3.04
C THR A 31 1.62 9.51 -1.77
N GLN A 32 2.09 9.91 -0.58
CA GLN A 32 1.70 9.28 0.69
C GLN A 32 0.24 9.55 1.11
N GLY A 33 -0.44 10.48 0.43
CA GLY A 33 -1.80 10.90 0.79
C GLY A 33 -1.89 11.52 2.19
N ARG A 34 -3.03 12.13 2.50
CA ARG A 34 -3.44 12.30 3.90
C ARG A 34 -4.06 10.99 4.36
N ASP A 35 -3.91 10.62 5.62
CA ASP A 35 -4.75 9.55 6.18
C ASP A 35 -6.20 10.05 6.12
N PRO A 36 -7.16 9.35 5.49
CA PRO A 36 -8.56 9.77 5.51
C PRO A 36 -9.13 9.88 6.94
N ALA A 37 -8.51 9.21 7.94
CA ALA A 37 -8.84 9.43 9.35
C ALA A 37 -8.44 10.83 9.88
N SER A 38 -7.69 11.63 9.11
CA SER A 38 -7.43 13.05 9.43
C SER A 38 -8.45 14.04 8.93
N ASP A 39 -9.45 13.59 8.16
CA ASP A 39 -10.60 14.45 7.85
C ASP A 39 -11.45 14.73 9.12
N ALA A 40 -11.19 14.00 10.21
CA ALA A 40 -11.74 14.25 11.55
C ALA A 40 -10.91 15.23 12.42
N GLY A 41 -10.13 16.13 11.80
CA GLY A 41 -9.45 17.22 12.52
C GLY A 41 -8.25 16.83 13.38
N LYS A 42 -7.76 15.58 13.31
CA LYS A 42 -6.48 15.16 13.92
C LYS A 42 -5.36 15.25 12.89
N PRO A 43 -4.12 15.66 13.27
CA PRO A 43 -3.01 15.60 12.34
C PRO A 43 -2.78 14.14 11.94
N ALA A 44 -3.13 13.78 10.70
CA ALA A 44 -2.79 12.48 10.14
C ALA A 44 -1.28 12.32 10.24
N GLY A 45 -0.83 11.33 11.01
CA GLY A 45 0.50 10.79 10.78
C GLY A 45 0.59 10.35 9.31
N LYS A 46 1.69 10.69 8.63
CA LYS A 46 1.97 10.14 7.30
C LYS A 46 1.96 8.60 7.41
N PRO A 47 1.27 7.85 6.53
CA PRO A 47 1.20 6.39 6.60
C PRO A 47 2.50 5.72 6.12
N LEU A 48 3.63 6.05 6.75
CA LEU A 48 4.99 5.61 6.43
C LEU A 48 5.11 4.08 6.32
N GLY A 49 4.36 3.34 7.14
CA GLY A 49 4.30 1.88 7.07
C GLY A 49 3.75 1.38 5.73
N LYS A 50 2.67 1.99 5.24
CA LYS A 50 2.06 1.64 3.94
C LYS A 50 2.99 2.01 2.80
N VAL A 51 3.61 3.18 2.85
CA VAL A 51 4.52 3.70 1.80
C VAL A 51 5.81 2.88 1.68
N LEU A 52 6.22 2.25 2.79
CA LEU A 52 7.36 1.35 2.79
C LEU A 52 7.08 0.03 2.06
N ALA A 53 5.85 -0.48 2.16
CA ALA A 53 5.42 -1.66 1.41
C ALA A 53 4.99 -1.30 -0.03
N THR A 54 4.27 -0.19 -0.17
CA THR A 54 3.58 0.25 -1.39
C THR A 54 3.82 1.75 -1.59
N PRO A 55 4.93 2.15 -2.25
CA PRO A 55 5.29 3.57 -2.40
C PRO A 55 4.35 4.38 -3.30
N ALA A 56 3.56 3.71 -4.14
CA ALA A 56 2.53 4.29 -5.00
C ALA A 56 1.15 3.75 -4.58
N PRO A 57 0.53 4.30 -3.52
CA PRO A 57 -0.76 3.82 -3.03
C PRO A 57 -1.94 4.34 -3.86
N CYS A 58 -1.75 5.38 -4.70
CA CYS A 58 -2.81 5.88 -5.58
C CYS A 58 -2.85 5.17 -6.92
N SER A 59 -4.07 4.89 -7.38
CA SER A 59 -4.40 4.81 -8.79
C SER A 59 -4.51 6.24 -9.33
N CYS A 60 -3.39 6.93 -9.48
CA CYS A 60 -3.33 8.25 -10.11
C CYS A 60 -2.64 8.12 -11.48
N ALA A 61 -2.65 9.19 -12.27
CA ALA A 61 -2.10 9.24 -13.63
C ALA A 61 -0.72 8.61 -13.82
N LEU A 62 0.19 9.04 -12.96
CA LEU A 62 1.59 8.67 -12.95
C LEU A 62 1.79 7.29 -12.31
N CYS A 63 0.75 6.73 -11.71
CA CYS A 63 0.72 5.41 -11.10
C CYS A 63 -0.18 4.43 -11.89
N GLY A 64 -0.65 4.83 -13.08
CA GLY A 64 -1.36 3.97 -14.02
C GLY A 64 -2.82 3.69 -13.67
N ASN A 65 -3.60 4.69 -13.22
CA ASN A 65 -5.05 4.50 -13.06
C ASN A 65 -5.73 4.20 -14.40
N PRO A 66 -6.14 2.95 -14.67
CA PRO A 66 -6.71 2.61 -15.95
C PRO A 66 -8.04 3.34 -16.20
N ARG A 67 -8.79 3.61 -15.13
CA ARG A 67 -10.11 4.22 -15.21
C ARG A 67 -10.08 5.66 -15.71
N ARG A 68 -9.03 6.40 -15.35
CA ARG A 68 -8.88 7.81 -15.72
C ARG A 68 -8.20 7.99 -17.09
N TYR A 69 -7.34 7.07 -17.50
CA TYR A 69 -6.49 7.23 -18.70
C TYR A 69 -6.90 6.33 -19.87
N PHE A 70 -7.41 5.15 -19.59
CA PHE A 70 -7.81 4.16 -20.59
C PHE A 70 -9.32 3.87 -20.56
N GLY A 71 -10.05 4.42 -19.58
CA GLY A 71 -11.47 4.13 -19.37
C GLY A 71 -11.73 2.71 -18.85
N GLU A 72 -10.69 2.01 -18.40
CA GLU A 72 -10.75 0.61 -17.99
C GLU A 72 -10.96 0.46 -16.48
N ALA A 73 -11.59 -0.65 -16.06
CA ALA A 73 -11.71 -0.97 -14.65
C ALA A 73 -10.33 -1.19 -13.99
N THR A 74 -10.16 -0.63 -12.80
CA THR A 74 -8.96 -0.87 -11.97
C THR A 74 -8.85 -2.34 -11.57
N LEU A 75 -7.65 -2.80 -11.21
CA LEU A 75 -7.44 -4.18 -10.74
C LEU A 75 -8.32 -4.53 -9.52
N GLN A 76 -8.60 -3.54 -8.67
CA GLN A 76 -9.43 -3.73 -7.48
C GLN A 76 -10.92 -3.84 -7.83
N GLU A 77 -11.42 -3.02 -8.77
CA GLU A 77 -12.77 -3.14 -9.31
C GLU A 77 -12.96 -4.51 -9.98
N ARG A 78 -12.02 -4.95 -10.82
CA ARG A 78 -12.06 -6.27 -11.46
C ARG A 78 -12.15 -7.43 -10.45
N ARG A 79 -11.38 -7.35 -9.36
CA ARG A 79 -11.43 -8.36 -8.27
C ARG A 79 -12.76 -8.33 -7.52
N SER A 80 -13.35 -7.16 -7.34
CA SER A 80 -14.66 -7.01 -6.71
C SER A 80 -15.76 -7.61 -7.57
N ASP A 81 -15.75 -7.32 -8.87
CA ASP A 81 -16.73 -7.87 -9.83
C ASP A 81 -16.64 -9.40 -9.92
N GLU A 82 -15.42 -9.94 -9.92
CA GLU A 82 -15.19 -11.39 -9.92
C GLU A 82 -15.72 -12.04 -8.63
N ALA A 83 -15.50 -11.41 -7.47
CA ALA A 83 -16.06 -11.89 -6.21
C ALA A 83 -17.59 -11.89 -6.21
N LEU A 84 -18.20 -10.79 -6.68
CA LEU A 84 -19.67 -10.68 -6.79
C LEU A 84 -20.26 -11.72 -7.74
N ARG A 85 -19.61 -12.00 -8.87
CA ARG A 85 -20.03 -13.06 -9.80
C ARG A 85 -20.00 -14.43 -9.13
N ARG A 86 -18.90 -14.77 -8.46
CA ARG A 86 -18.78 -16.04 -7.75
C ARG A 86 -19.84 -16.21 -6.66
N ASP A 87 -20.14 -15.14 -5.94
CA ASP A 87 -21.14 -15.14 -4.87
C ASP A 87 -22.57 -15.25 -5.43
N SER A 88 -22.83 -14.80 -6.67
CA SER A 88 -24.12 -14.98 -7.35
C SER A 88 -24.31 -16.37 -7.97
N GLU A 89 -23.22 -17.11 -8.16
CA GLU A 89 -23.21 -18.47 -8.73
C GLU A 89 -23.19 -19.57 -7.64
N SER A 90 -23.12 -19.19 -6.36
CA SER A 90 -23.14 -20.06 -5.18
C SER A 90 -24.51 -20.09 -4.52
#